data_AF-A0A0G1NCH7-F1
#
_entry.id   AF-A0A0G1NCH7-F1
#
_cell.length_a   1.000
_cell.length_b   1.000
_cell.length_c   1.000
_cell.angle_alpha   90.00
_cell.angle_beta   90.00
_cell.angle_gamma   90.00
#
_symmetry.space_group_name_H-M   'P 1'
#
loop_
_entity.id
_entity.type
_entity.pdbx_description
1 polymer ?
#
loop_
_entity_poly.entity_id
_entity_poly.type
_entity_poly.pdbx_seq_one_letter_code
_entity_poly.pdbx_strand_id
1 'polypeptide(L)'
;MSNNVHSSVRHSFIFPVYNEASYLSPQLKLFYQLLEKNYFTQFEVLLIENGSTDQTWATMQRLAKKYPGLRNLRISQASYGQALKHGILSALGQKIYVLNIDFFNSNFISQAKKLLDKYEIVVGSKTLRESQDHRGLLRQIQTKIFHQSLKMLFSYPGTDTHGLKAFRSTPALIKTLRACSVKHELLDTELLLKLCQQKQSLQEVPVVVRELRPTRYTSWRRVRLTLIDLWRIITFKLGGYLSNNSNNQLSRLPVIADDYGLSSVVNEAVIDQAAAKNLTGVSVLVNLVSTIDSRKLLAYQRSVKIGLHLNLTRGKPITIQKLVSSLIDQQGNFFSLPVLLTKLFFGQVKLTEVKLEFTNQFKYLKKLGFAVNYLDSEQHLHTFFPIKQIVEEMAAQHQVQIRGTSSTTNYLRLRPQKYLPFLLLQTLLNLKQLLLIHPKQKSKLFFDVQITHPGSLYD
;
A
#
# COMPACT_ATOMS: atom_id res chain seq x y z
N MET A 1 26.31 -20.03 -19.67
CA MET A 1 25.16 -20.89 -20.00
C MET A 1 24.01 -20.68 -19.00
N SER A 2 23.38 -19.49 -18.93
CA SER A 2 22.38 -19.18 -17.89
C SER A 2 21.11 -18.47 -18.38
N ASN A 3 20.79 -18.51 -19.68
CA ASN A 3 19.64 -17.76 -20.24
C ASN A 3 18.48 -18.61 -20.78
N ASN A 4 18.48 -19.95 -20.60
CA ASN A 4 17.45 -20.83 -21.21
C ASN A 4 16.42 -21.46 -20.26
N VAL A 5 16.43 -21.16 -18.96
CA VAL A 5 15.46 -21.75 -18.00
C VAL A 5 14.11 -21.02 -18.03
N HIS A 6 14.06 -19.78 -18.53
CA HIS A 6 12.85 -18.94 -18.47
C HIS A 6 11.81 -19.23 -19.56
N SER A 7 12.16 -19.90 -20.67
CA SER A 7 11.23 -20.10 -21.80
C SER A 7 10.34 -21.35 -21.69
N SER A 8 10.58 -22.24 -20.71
CA SER A 8 9.91 -23.54 -20.64
C SER A 8 8.82 -23.67 -19.58
N VAL A 9 8.64 -22.72 -18.65
CA VAL A 9 7.65 -22.84 -17.55
C VAL A 9 6.28 -22.33 -18.01
N ARG A 10 5.26 -23.19 -18.02
CA ARG A 10 3.88 -22.83 -18.40
C ARG A 10 2.96 -22.62 -17.20
N HIS A 11 3.21 -23.32 -16.10
CA HIS A 11 2.33 -23.35 -14.93
C HIS A 11 3.08 -23.01 -13.64
N SER A 12 2.57 -22.06 -12.85
CA SER A 12 3.14 -21.72 -11.53
C SER A 12 2.12 -22.01 -10.44
N PHE A 13 2.47 -22.91 -9.51
CA PHE A 13 1.61 -23.26 -8.38
C PHE A 13 2.13 -22.60 -7.11
N ILE A 14 1.37 -21.67 -6.56
CA ILE A 14 1.75 -20.85 -5.41
C ILE A 14 1.03 -21.35 -4.17
N PHE A 15 1.80 -21.57 -3.10
CA PHE A 15 1.31 -21.94 -1.78
C PHE A 15 1.84 -20.98 -0.73
N PRO A 16 1.00 -20.10 -0.15
CA PRO A 16 1.32 -19.40 1.08
C PRO A 16 1.43 -20.39 2.24
N VAL A 17 2.48 -20.31 3.05
CA VAL A 17 2.78 -21.28 4.10
C VAL A 17 3.03 -20.58 5.43
N TYR A 18 2.25 -20.93 6.47
CA TYR A 18 2.41 -20.40 7.82
C TYR A 18 2.19 -21.50 8.87
N ASN A 19 3.25 -21.87 9.59
CA ASN A 19 3.25 -22.90 10.63
C ASN A 19 2.84 -24.32 10.14
N GLU A 20 3.21 -24.71 8.92
CA GLU A 20 2.75 -25.95 8.27
C GLU A 20 3.78 -27.09 8.27
N ALA A 21 4.78 -27.05 9.16
CA ALA A 21 5.91 -27.98 9.13
C ALA A 21 5.48 -29.46 9.03
N SER A 22 4.46 -29.87 9.80
CA SER A 22 3.96 -31.26 9.84
C SER A 22 3.16 -31.66 8.59
N TYR A 23 2.54 -30.72 7.89
CA TYR A 23 1.66 -30.99 6.73
C TYR A 23 2.39 -30.88 5.39
N LEU A 24 3.46 -30.09 5.30
CA LEU A 24 4.17 -29.81 4.05
C LEU A 24 4.62 -31.07 3.31
N SER A 25 5.32 -31.98 4.00
CA SER A 25 5.89 -33.18 3.36
C SER A 25 4.84 -34.13 2.78
N PRO A 26 3.81 -34.56 3.53
CA PRO A 26 2.77 -35.44 2.98
C PRO A 26 1.93 -34.75 1.90
N GLN A 27 1.59 -33.46 2.08
CA GLN A 27 0.76 -32.73 1.11
C GLN A 27 1.49 -32.45 -0.21
N LEU A 28 2.78 -32.10 -0.16
CA LEU A 28 3.56 -31.98 -1.40
C LEU A 28 3.70 -33.31 -2.13
N LYS A 29 3.85 -34.44 -1.41
CA LYS A 29 3.88 -35.76 -2.07
C LYS A 29 2.59 -36.00 -2.88
N LEU A 30 1.43 -35.76 -2.26
CA LEU A 30 0.13 -35.88 -2.93
C LEU A 30 -0.01 -34.89 -4.10
N PHE A 31 0.48 -33.68 -3.92
CA PHE A 31 0.43 -32.65 -4.94
C PHE A 31 1.27 -33.01 -6.18
N TYR A 32 2.50 -33.49 -6.00
CA TYR A 32 3.34 -33.92 -7.12
C TYR A 32 2.75 -35.13 -7.86
N GLN A 33 2.16 -36.09 -7.14
CA GLN A 33 1.41 -37.20 -7.77
C GLN A 33 0.22 -36.70 -8.60
N LEU A 34 -0.46 -35.65 -8.14
CA LEU A 34 -1.54 -35.00 -8.89
C LEU A 34 -0.99 -34.33 -10.16
N LEU A 35 0.13 -33.62 -10.08
CA LEU A 35 0.75 -32.97 -11.24
C LEU A 35 1.14 -33.98 -12.31
N GLU A 36 1.74 -35.10 -11.90
CA GLU A 36 2.09 -36.21 -12.78
C GLU A 36 0.84 -36.80 -13.45
N LYS A 37 -0.18 -37.14 -12.67
CA LYS A 37 -1.46 -37.68 -13.18
C LYS A 37 -2.17 -36.76 -14.16
N ASN A 38 -1.99 -35.45 -14.04
CA ASN A 38 -2.60 -34.44 -14.93
C ASN A 38 -1.66 -33.95 -16.04
N TYR A 39 -0.55 -34.66 -16.27
CA TYR A 39 0.43 -34.38 -17.33
C TYR A 39 0.89 -32.92 -17.32
N PHE A 40 1.27 -32.41 -16.15
CA PHE A 40 1.99 -31.15 -16.04
C PHE A 40 3.49 -31.43 -16.19
N THR A 41 4.05 -31.09 -17.35
CA THR A 41 5.47 -31.30 -17.67
C THR A 41 6.32 -30.04 -17.54
N GLN A 42 5.68 -28.87 -17.57
CA GLN A 42 6.32 -27.55 -17.62
C GLN A 42 5.76 -26.67 -16.51
N PHE A 43 6.22 -26.92 -15.28
CA PHE A 43 5.71 -26.23 -14.10
C PHE A 43 6.80 -25.80 -13.13
N GLU A 44 6.44 -24.89 -12.24
CA GLU A 44 7.14 -24.61 -11.00
C GLU A 44 6.15 -24.61 -9.83
N VAL A 45 6.68 -24.86 -8.63
CA VAL A 45 5.93 -24.78 -7.39
C VAL A 45 6.60 -23.76 -6.49
N LEU A 46 5.88 -22.74 -6.06
CA LEU A 46 6.39 -21.69 -5.17
C LEU A 46 5.78 -21.87 -3.78
N LEU A 47 6.62 -22.14 -2.79
CA LEU A 47 6.23 -22.08 -1.39
C LEU A 47 6.63 -20.72 -0.82
N ILE A 48 5.66 -19.97 -0.32
CA ILE A 48 5.88 -18.62 0.22
C ILE A 48 5.82 -18.68 1.75
N GLU A 49 6.99 -18.65 2.38
CA GLU A 49 7.12 -18.61 3.84
C GLU A 49 6.57 -17.27 4.37
N ASN A 50 5.56 -17.35 5.22
CA ASN A 50 4.76 -16.22 5.71
C ASN A 50 5.02 -15.92 7.21
N GLY A 51 6.29 -15.89 7.64
CA GLY A 51 6.65 -15.50 9.01
C GLY A 51 6.33 -16.56 10.07
N SER A 52 6.48 -17.84 9.72
CA SER A 52 6.26 -18.99 10.60
C SER A 52 7.18 -18.97 11.82
N THR A 53 6.67 -19.46 12.94
CA THR A 53 7.38 -19.56 14.22
C THR A 53 7.84 -20.97 14.54
N ASP A 54 7.49 -21.95 13.70
CA ASP A 54 7.87 -23.36 13.83
C ASP A 54 8.97 -23.76 12.83
N GLN A 55 9.19 -25.07 12.65
CA GLN A 55 10.20 -25.60 11.73
C GLN A 55 9.77 -25.56 10.24
N THR A 56 8.78 -24.74 9.87
CA THR A 56 8.27 -24.65 8.49
C THR A 56 9.37 -24.29 7.51
N TRP A 57 10.17 -23.25 7.80
CA TRP A 57 11.22 -22.79 6.89
C TRP A 57 12.30 -23.85 6.66
N ALA A 58 12.75 -24.51 7.73
CA ALA A 58 13.72 -25.61 7.64
C ALA A 58 13.17 -26.77 6.79
N THR A 59 11.89 -27.10 6.98
CA THR A 59 11.20 -28.14 6.22
C THR A 59 11.08 -27.78 4.73
N MET A 60 10.71 -26.54 4.41
CA MET A 60 10.67 -26.03 3.04
C MET A 60 12.02 -26.16 2.34
N GLN A 61 13.12 -25.77 3.00
CA GLN A 61 14.46 -25.86 2.44
C GLN A 61 14.87 -27.30 2.10
N ARG A 62 14.55 -28.25 2.98
CA ARG A 62 14.78 -29.68 2.71
C ARG A 62 13.93 -30.19 1.54
N LEU A 63 12.67 -29.76 1.45
CA LEU A 63 11.77 -30.16 0.37
C LEU A 63 12.19 -29.62 -0.99
N ALA A 64 12.71 -28.38 -1.06
CA ALA A 64 13.22 -27.80 -2.30
C ALA A 64 14.39 -28.58 -2.92
N LYS A 65 15.19 -29.27 -2.08
CA LYS A 65 16.24 -30.18 -2.56
C LYS A 65 15.67 -31.50 -3.12
N LYS A 66 14.49 -31.90 -2.67
CA LYS A 66 13.86 -33.19 -3.00
C LYS A 66 12.98 -33.10 -4.24
N TYR A 67 12.26 -31.99 -4.44
CA TYR A 67 11.26 -31.87 -5.48
C TYR A 67 11.72 -30.92 -6.60
N PRO A 68 11.80 -31.39 -7.86
CA PRO A 68 12.22 -30.56 -8.99
C PRO A 68 11.18 -29.46 -9.28
N GLY A 69 11.67 -28.26 -9.61
CA GLY A 69 10.81 -27.11 -9.88
C GLY A 69 10.23 -26.44 -8.62
N LEU A 70 10.57 -26.91 -7.41
CA LEU A 70 10.16 -26.30 -6.15
C LEU A 70 11.07 -25.13 -5.77
N ARG A 71 10.50 -23.93 -5.64
CA ARG A 71 11.18 -22.70 -5.21
C ARG A 71 10.59 -22.23 -3.90
N ASN A 72 11.45 -21.89 -2.94
CA ASN A 72 11.04 -21.27 -1.70
C ASN A 72 11.28 -19.77 -1.79
N LEU A 73 10.27 -19.00 -1.41
CA LEU A 73 10.37 -17.55 -1.21
C LEU A 73 10.02 -17.25 0.24
N ARG A 74 10.51 -16.12 0.75
CA ARG A 74 10.28 -15.70 2.11
C ARG A 74 9.95 -14.21 2.15
N ILE A 75 8.96 -13.87 2.95
CA ILE A 75 8.64 -12.46 3.24
C ILE A 75 9.04 -12.12 4.68
N SER A 76 9.47 -10.89 4.90
CA SER A 76 9.97 -10.42 6.20
C SER A 76 8.87 -10.18 7.25
N GLN A 77 7.64 -9.90 6.80
CA GLN A 77 6.49 -9.64 7.66
C GLN A 77 5.35 -10.60 7.33
N ALA A 78 4.78 -11.23 8.36
CA ALA A 78 3.66 -12.15 8.21
C ALA A 78 2.40 -11.41 7.72
N SER A 79 1.99 -11.69 6.49
CA SER A 79 0.71 -11.28 5.95
C SER A 79 0.32 -12.16 4.76
N TYR A 80 -0.85 -12.82 4.85
CA TYR A 80 -1.35 -13.70 3.79
C TYR A 80 -1.41 -12.98 2.43
N GLY A 81 -1.94 -11.76 2.40
CA GLY A 81 -1.98 -10.95 1.18
C GLY A 81 -0.59 -10.65 0.62
N GLN A 82 0.39 -10.33 1.47
CA GLN A 82 1.76 -10.09 0.99
C GLN A 82 2.41 -11.36 0.45
N ALA A 83 2.19 -12.51 1.10
CA ALA A 83 2.67 -13.79 0.62
C ALA A 83 2.07 -14.12 -0.75
N LEU A 84 0.76 -13.89 -0.92
CA LEU A 84 0.06 -14.05 -2.19
C LEU A 84 0.63 -13.11 -3.28
N LYS A 85 0.75 -11.82 -2.97
CA LYS A 85 1.26 -10.80 -3.89
C LYS A 85 2.69 -11.12 -4.33
N HIS A 86 3.55 -11.47 -3.38
CA HIS A 86 4.93 -11.84 -3.65
C HIS A 86 5.03 -13.11 -4.50
N GLY A 87 4.19 -14.12 -4.22
CA GLY A 87 4.11 -15.33 -5.01
C GLY A 87 3.67 -15.09 -6.45
N ILE A 88 2.59 -14.32 -6.67
CA ILE A 88 2.08 -14.04 -8.02
C ILE A 88 3.09 -13.21 -8.83
N LEU A 89 3.74 -12.22 -8.22
CA LEU A 89 4.73 -11.38 -8.90
C LEU A 89 6.03 -12.13 -9.22
N SER A 90 6.32 -13.21 -8.51
CA SER A 90 7.54 -14.03 -8.70
C SER A 90 7.32 -15.26 -9.60
N ALA A 91 6.07 -15.49 -10.02
CA ALA A 91 5.69 -16.58 -10.90
C ALA A 91 6.23 -16.35 -12.32
N LEU A 92 6.82 -17.40 -12.89
CA LEU A 92 7.38 -17.45 -14.24
C LEU A 92 6.37 -18.01 -15.25
N GLY A 93 5.37 -18.76 -14.80
CA GLY A 93 4.38 -19.43 -15.62
C GLY A 93 3.31 -18.50 -16.18
N GLN A 94 2.85 -18.82 -17.39
CA GLN A 94 1.74 -18.12 -18.05
C GLN A 94 0.38 -18.40 -17.37
N LYS A 95 0.24 -19.53 -16.68
CA LYS A 95 -0.94 -19.90 -15.90
C LYS A 95 -0.54 -20.01 -14.44
N ILE A 96 -1.15 -19.19 -13.60
CA ILE A 96 -0.81 -19.06 -12.18
C ILE A 96 -1.95 -19.69 -11.37
N TYR A 97 -1.61 -20.56 -10.41
CA TYR A 97 -2.56 -21.24 -9.54
C TYR A 97 -2.23 -20.86 -8.10
N VAL A 98 -3.21 -20.32 -7.38
CA VAL A 98 -3.11 -19.97 -5.97
C VAL A 98 -3.86 -21.02 -5.17
N LEU A 99 -3.10 -21.79 -4.41
CA LEU A 99 -3.56 -22.96 -3.66
C LEU A 99 -3.11 -22.87 -2.20
N ASN A 100 -3.72 -23.66 -1.33
CA ASN A 100 -3.28 -23.80 0.07
C ASN A 100 -2.78 -25.21 0.31
N ILE A 101 -1.80 -25.36 1.20
CA ILE A 101 -1.22 -26.69 1.48
C ILE A 101 -2.23 -27.62 2.15
N ASP A 102 -3.18 -27.07 2.88
CA ASP A 102 -4.28 -27.80 3.52
C ASP A 102 -5.52 -27.93 2.62
N PHE A 103 -5.52 -27.28 1.46
CA PHE A 103 -6.66 -27.31 0.55
C PHE A 103 -6.23 -27.04 -0.91
N PHE A 104 -6.19 -28.12 -1.70
CA PHE A 104 -6.13 -28.09 -3.16
C PHE A 104 -7.04 -29.19 -3.72
N ASN A 105 -7.53 -28.98 -4.95
CA ASN A 105 -8.51 -29.88 -5.58
C ASN A 105 -8.08 -30.24 -7.01
N SER A 106 -8.03 -31.54 -7.32
CA SER A 106 -7.58 -32.05 -8.61
C SER A 106 -8.51 -31.68 -9.75
N ASN A 107 -9.83 -31.73 -9.53
CA ASN A 107 -10.83 -31.32 -10.51
C ASN A 107 -10.68 -29.83 -10.85
N PHE A 108 -10.51 -28.97 -9.83
CA PHE A 108 -10.24 -27.55 -10.02
C PHE A 108 -8.98 -27.32 -10.88
N ILE A 109 -7.86 -27.94 -10.52
CA ILE A 109 -6.59 -27.76 -11.23
C ILE A 109 -6.71 -28.22 -12.70
N SER A 110 -7.35 -29.35 -12.94
CA SER A 110 -7.55 -29.91 -14.28
C SER A 110 -8.46 -29.03 -15.15
N GLN A 111 -9.59 -28.54 -14.59
CA GLN A 111 -10.48 -27.63 -15.30
C GLN A 111 -9.84 -26.26 -15.54
N ALA A 112 -9.18 -25.70 -14.52
CA ALA A 112 -8.48 -24.42 -14.65
C ALA A 112 -7.37 -24.47 -15.72
N LYS A 113 -6.67 -25.61 -15.87
CA LYS A 113 -5.71 -25.83 -16.97
C LYS A 113 -6.32 -25.55 -18.34
N LYS A 114 -7.55 -26.00 -18.59
CA LYS A 114 -8.27 -25.81 -19.88
C LYS A 114 -8.93 -24.43 -19.97
N LEU A 115 -9.58 -23.99 -18.90
CA LEU A 115 -10.36 -22.76 -18.90
C LEU A 115 -9.47 -21.51 -18.99
N LEU A 116 -8.26 -21.54 -18.45
CA LEU A 116 -7.32 -20.42 -18.54
C LEU A 116 -6.85 -20.09 -19.97
N ASP A 117 -7.15 -20.93 -20.97
CA ASP A 117 -6.93 -20.59 -22.39
C ASP A 117 -8.04 -19.70 -22.96
N LYS A 118 -9.23 -19.71 -22.36
CA LYS A 118 -10.39 -18.90 -22.77
C LYS A 118 -10.68 -17.74 -21.83
N TYR A 119 -10.46 -17.94 -20.54
CA TYR A 119 -10.75 -16.98 -19.48
C TYR A 119 -9.45 -16.46 -18.86
N GLU A 120 -9.48 -15.22 -18.37
CA GLU A 120 -8.37 -14.62 -17.63
C GLU A 120 -8.36 -15.08 -16.17
N ILE A 121 -9.53 -15.42 -15.62
CA ILE A 121 -9.71 -15.78 -14.21
C ILE A 121 -10.55 -17.05 -14.11
N VAL A 122 -10.10 -17.99 -13.27
CA VAL A 122 -10.86 -19.17 -12.88
C VAL A 122 -10.94 -19.24 -11.36
N VAL A 123 -12.16 -19.32 -10.80
CA VAL A 123 -12.39 -19.39 -9.35
C VAL A 123 -13.04 -20.71 -8.97
N GLY A 124 -12.43 -21.41 -8.02
CA GLY A 124 -12.94 -22.63 -7.43
C GLY A 124 -13.94 -22.30 -6.35
N SER A 125 -15.23 -22.27 -6.70
CA SER A 125 -16.31 -21.86 -5.80
C SER A 125 -16.81 -23.01 -4.95
N LYS A 126 -16.95 -22.75 -3.65
CA LYS A 126 -17.51 -23.67 -2.65
C LYS A 126 -19.04 -23.59 -2.58
N THR A 127 -19.63 -22.60 -3.23
CA THR A 127 -21.05 -22.23 -3.11
C THR A 127 -21.85 -22.49 -4.38
N LEU A 128 -21.21 -22.98 -5.45
CA LEU A 128 -21.91 -23.50 -6.62
C LEU A 128 -22.77 -24.71 -6.22
N ARG A 129 -23.92 -24.87 -6.89
CA ARG A 129 -24.94 -25.91 -6.59
C ARG A 129 -24.39 -27.34 -6.58
N GLU A 130 -23.32 -27.59 -7.33
CA GLU A 130 -22.63 -28.89 -7.44
C GLU A 130 -21.48 -29.07 -6.43
N SER A 131 -21.21 -28.08 -5.59
CA SER A 131 -20.15 -28.14 -4.58
C SER A 131 -20.59 -28.97 -3.38
N GLN A 132 -19.71 -29.84 -2.90
CA GLN A 132 -19.92 -30.59 -1.66
C GLN A 132 -19.11 -29.93 -0.54
N ASP A 133 -19.80 -29.22 0.36
CA ASP A 133 -19.21 -28.55 1.52
C ASP A 133 -19.48 -29.36 2.80
N HIS A 134 -18.49 -30.14 3.24
CA HIS A 134 -18.60 -30.97 4.45
C HIS A 134 -18.25 -30.21 5.74
N ARG A 135 -18.13 -28.87 5.70
CA ARG A 135 -17.80 -28.05 6.88
C ARG A 135 -19.02 -27.83 7.76
N GLY A 136 -18.81 -27.53 9.05
CA GLY A 136 -19.90 -27.30 10.01
C GLY A 136 -20.86 -26.16 9.62
N LEU A 137 -22.15 -26.31 9.98
CA LEU A 137 -23.26 -25.43 9.55
C LEU A 137 -22.99 -23.94 9.79
N LEU A 138 -22.41 -23.57 10.94
CA LEU A 138 -22.07 -22.18 11.26
C LEU A 138 -21.10 -21.56 10.24
N ARG A 139 -20.12 -22.32 9.73
CA ARG A 139 -19.18 -21.82 8.72
C ARG A 139 -19.82 -21.66 7.35
N GLN A 140 -20.76 -22.54 7.01
CA GLN A 140 -21.53 -22.41 5.77
C GLN A 140 -22.38 -21.13 5.79
N ILE A 141 -23.03 -20.84 6.93
CA ILE A 141 -23.80 -19.60 7.13
C ILE A 141 -22.91 -18.36 7.04
N GLN A 142 -21.77 -18.34 7.73
CA GLN A 142 -20.81 -17.23 7.66
C GLN A 142 -20.33 -16.96 6.22
N THR A 143 -20.03 -18.03 5.48
CA THR A 143 -19.64 -17.94 4.06
C THR A 143 -20.75 -17.29 3.23
N LYS A 144 -21.99 -17.74 3.38
CA LYS A 144 -23.16 -17.18 2.68
C LYS A 144 -23.40 -15.70 3.01
N ILE A 145 -23.34 -15.31 4.29
CA ILE A 145 -23.52 -13.91 4.72
C ILE A 145 -22.44 -13.02 4.11
N PHE A 146 -21.19 -13.46 4.17
CA PHE A 146 -20.08 -12.71 3.60
C PHE A 146 -20.26 -12.54 2.08
N HIS A 147 -20.58 -13.60 1.35
CA HIS A 147 -20.82 -13.52 -0.10
C HIS A 147 -22.03 -12.64 -0.46
N GLN A 148 -23.12 -12.72 0.29
CA GLN A 148 -24.30 -11.87 0.07
C GLN A 148 -23.95 -10.39 0.25
N SER A 149 -23.14 -10.07 1.27
CA SER A 149 -22.68 -8.69 1.47
C SER A 149 -21.79 -8.22 0.30
N LEU A 150 -20.92 -9.07 -0.25
CA LEU A 150 -20.11 -8.72 -1.42
C LEU A 150 -20.93 -8.53 -2.70
N LYS A 151 -21.95 -9.36 -2.94
CA LYS A 151 -22.86 -9.18 -4.10
C LYS A 151 -23.60 -7.85 -4.01
N MET A 152 -24.17 -7.54 -2.84
CA MET A 152 -24.88 -6.28 -2.60
C MET A 152 -23.95 -5.07 -2.71
N LEU A 153 -22.74 -5.15 -2.14
CA LEU A 153 -21.81 -4.03 -2.08
C LEU A 153 -21.03 -3.82 -3.38
N PHE A 154 -20.76 -4.85 -4.18
CA PHE A 154 -19.80 -4.76 -5.31
C PHE A 154 -20.34 -5.26 -6.65
N SER A 155 -21.60 -5.73 -6.72
CA SER A 155 -22.18 -6.28 -7.95
C SER A 155 -21.30 -7.39 -8.55
N TYR A 156 -20.65 -8.16 -7.68
CA TYR A 156 -19.73 -9.23 -8.08
C TYR A 156 -20.50 -10.33 -8.85
N PRO A 157 -20.07 -10.70 -10.06
CA PRO A 157 -20.80 -11.65 -10.90
C PRO A 157 -20.67 -13.11 -10.45
N GLY A 158 -19.68 -13.44 -9.62
CA GLY A 158 -19.43 -14.80 -9.15
C GLY A 158 -20.16 -15.17 -7.85
N THR A 159 -19.99 -16.41 -7.44
CA THR A 159 -20.56 -17.03 -6.24
C THR A 159 -19.57 -17.14 -5.09
N ASP A 160 -18.25 -17.14 -5.35
CA ASP A 160 -17.21 -17.19 -4.32
C ASP A 160 -16.04 -16.25 -4.65
N THR A 161 -15.52 -15.56 -3.64
CA THR A 161 -14.32 -14.71 -3.74
C THR A 161 -13.13 -15.27 -2.96
N HIS A 162 -13.33 -16.25 -2.07
CA HIS A 162 -12.31 -16.86 -1.21
C HIS A 162 -12.00 -18.32 -1.56
N GLY A 163 -12.54 -18.78 -2.68
CA GLY A 163 -12.24 -20.04 -3.31
C GLY A 163 -10.78 -20.17 -3.77
N LEU A 164 -10.44 -21.36 -4.27
CA LEU A 164 -9.18 -21.58 -5.01
C LEU A 164 -9.16 -20.65 -6.22
N LYS A 165 -7.98 -20.16 -6.62
CA LYS A 165 -7.91 -19.21 -7.74
C LYS A 165 -6.86 -19.63 -8.74
N ALA A 166 -7.15 -19.42 -10.00
CA ALA A 166 -6.18 -19.53 -11.06
C ALA A 166 -6.34 -18.33 -12.00
N PHE A 167 -5.22 -17.84 -12.51
CA PHE A 167 -5.14 -16.64 -13.32
C PHE A 167 -4.28 -16.89 -14.55
N ARG A 168 -4.63 -16.22 -15.65
CA ARG A 168 -3.71 -16.03 -16.75
C ARG A 168 -2.75 -14.90 -16.38
N SER A 169 -1.46 -15.11 -16.56
CA SER A 169 -0.43 -14.09 -16.32
C SER A 169 -0.52 -13.01 -17.41
N THR A 170 -1.32 -11.98 -17.14
CA THR A 170 -1.52 -10.84 -18.05
C THR A 170 -0.94 -9.55 -17.45
N PRO A 171 -0.59 -8.55 -18.28
CA PRO A 171 -0.22 -7.24 -17.77
C PRO A 171 -1.31 -6.60 -16.89
N ALA A 172 -2.58 -6.88 -17.19
CA ALA A 172 -3.72 -6.43 -16.39
C ALA A 172 -3.70 -7.03 -14.98
N LEU A 173 -3.45 -8.34 -14.84
CA LEU A 173 -3.29 -9.00 -13.54
C LEU A 173 -2.20 -8.33 -12.71
N ILE A 174 -1.02 -8.14 -13.29
CA ILE A 174 0.15 -7.58 -12.59
C ILE A 174 -0.10 -6.12 -12.18
N LYS A 175 -0.66 -5.30 -13.08
CA LYS A 175 -1.01 -3.91 -12.81
C LYS A 175 -2.04 -3.80 -11.69
N THR A 176 -3.09 -4.61 -11.74
CA THR A 176 -4.18 -4.59 -10.76
C THR A 176 -3.70 -5.09 -9.39
N LEU A 177 -2.90 -6.16 -9.35
CA LEU A 177 -2.30 -6.66 -8.12
C LEU A 177 -1.37 -5.63 -7.45
N ARG A 178 -0.60 -4.86 -8.23
CA ARG A 178 0.22 -3.76 -7.71
C ARG A 178 -0.63 -2.64 -7.13
N ALA A 179 -1.77 -2.35 -7.76
CA ALA A 179 -2.73 -1.33 -7.34
C ALA A 179 -3.68 -1.77 -6.20
N CYS A 180 -3.62 -3.01 -5.72
CA CYS A 180 -4.37 -3.44 -4.54
C CYS A 180 -3.86 -2.75 -3.27
N SER A 181 -4.79 -2.20 -2.48
CA SER A 181 -4.53 -1.42 -1.27
C SER A 181 -4.55 -2.30 -0.01
N VAL A 182 -5.29 -3.41 -0.05
CA VAL A 182 -5.39 -4.37 1.05
C VAL A 182 -4.12 -5.19 1.12
N LYS A 183 -3.50 -5.25 2.30
CA LYS A 183 -2.27 -6.02 2.54
C LYS A 183 -2.53 -7.39 3.19
N HIS A 184 -3.72 -7.64 3.72
CA HIS A 184 -4.03 -8.76 4.63
C HIS A 184 -4.96 -9.80 3.99
N GLU A 185 -6.00 -10.27 4.71
CA GLU A 185 -6.79 -11.44 4.33
C GLU A 185 -7.68 -11.23 3.10
N LEU A 186 -8.09 -9.99 2.80
CA LEU A 186 -9.00 -9.71 1.67
C LEU A 186 -8.30 -9.25 0.39
N LEU A 187 -6.98 -9.40 0.28
CA LEU A 187 -6.27 -9.03 -0.96
C LEU A 187 -6.83 -9.79 -2.17
N ASP A 188 -7.11 -11.07 -2.00
CA ASP A 188 -7.63 -11.93 -3.05
C ASP A 188 -9.03 -11.49 -3.52
N THR A 189 -9.89 -11.06 -2.59
CA THR A 189 -11.19 -10.46 -2.87
C THR A 189 -11.04 -9.11 -3.57
N GLU A 190 -10.18 -8.21 -3.08
CA GLU A 190 -9.95 -6.90 -3.72
C GLU A 190 -9.44 -7.06 -5.17
N LEU A 191 -8.46 -7.95 -5.37
CA LEU A 191 -7.90 -8.25 -6.68
C LEU A 191 -9.00 -8.71 -7.65
N LEU A 192 -9.82 -9.66 -7.21
CA LEU A 192 -10.88 -10.24 -8.02
C LEU A 192 -11.94 -9.19 -8.40
N LEU A 193 -12.38 -8.38 -7.42
CA LEU A 193 -13.34 -7.30 -7.66
C LEU A 193 -12.79 -6.28 -8.67
N LYS A 194 -11.52 -5.88 -8.55
CA LYS A 194 -10.89 -4.93 -9.47
C LYS A 194 -10.75 -5.51 -10.88
N LEU A 195 -10.40 -6.78 -11.02
CA LEU A 195 -10.32 -7.43 -12.34
C LEU A 195 -11.70 -7.55 -12.99
N CYS A 196 -12.74 -7.89 -12.23
CA CYS A 196 -14.12 -7.91 -12.74
C CYS A 196 -14.59 -6.51 -13.19
N GLN A 197 -14.24 -5.45 -12.46
CA GLN A 197 -14.52 -4.06 -12.87
C GLN A 197 -13.83 -3.68 -14.18
N GLN A 198 -12.65 -4.25 -14.44
CA GLN A 198 -11.92 -4.11 -15.71
C GLN A 198 -12.46 -5.03 -16.82
N LYS A 199 -13.64 -5.65 -16.61
CA LYS A 199 -14.29 -6.57 -17.56
C LYS A 199 -13.42 -7.77 -17.97
N GLN A 200 -12.48 -8.18 -17.10
CA GLN A 200 -11.73 -9.41 -17.30
C GLN A 200 -12.68 -10.62 -17.18
N SER A 201 -12.56 -11.55 -18.11
CA SER A 201 -13.36 -12.75 -18.22
C SER A 201 -13.10 -13.71 -17.05
N LEU A 202 -14.18 -14.11 -16.39
CA LEU A 202 -14.17 -14.95 -15.19
C LEU A 202 -15.05 -16.17 -15.41
N GLN A 203 -14.55 -17.34 -15.01
CA GLN A 203 -15.32 -18.59 -14.95
C GLN A 203 -15.19 -19.23 -13.57
N GLU A 204 -16.31 -19.73 -13.02
CA GLU A 204 -16.29 -20.50 -11.78
C GLU A 204 -16.34 -22.01 -12.04
N VAL A 205 -15.70 -22.76 -11.14
CA VAL A 205 -15.62 -24.23 -11.14
C VAL A 205 -16.02 -24.74 -9.75
N PRO A 206 -16.91 -25.74 -9.62
CA PRO A 206 -17.29 -26.28 -8.32
C PRO A 206 -16.13 -27.02 -7.66
N VAL A 207 -15.96 -26.83 -6.34
CA VAL A 207 -14.93 -27.54 -5.56
C VAL A 207 -15.52 -28.29 -4.38
N VAL A 208 -15.00 -29.50 -4.15
CA VAL A 208 -15.30 -30.30 -2.96
C VAL A 208 -14.36 -29.90 -1.84
N VAL A 209 -14.91 -29.52 -0.69
CA VAL A 209 -14.14 -29.03 0.47
C VAL A 209 -14.21 -30.02 1.61
N ARG A 210 -13.04 -30.43 2.11
CA ARG A 210 -12.88 -31.23 3.33
C ARG A 210 -11.92 -30.51 4.26
N GLU A 211 -12.31 -30.34 5.52
CA GLU A 211 -11.43 -29.74 6.53
C GLU A 211 -10.42 -30.78 7.02
N LEU A 212 -9.15 -30.55 6.73
CA LEU A 212 -8.05 -31.39 7.24
C LEU A 212 -7.71 -31.08 8.70
N ARG A 213 -8.14 -29.92 9.21
CA ARG A 213 -7.85 -29.43 10.56
C ARG A 213 -8.80 -28.31 10.98
N PRO A 214 -8.99 -28.06 12.29
CA PRO A 214 -9.69 -26.88 12.78
C PRO A 214 -8.94 -25.59 12.41
N THR A 215 -9.67 -24.48 12.34
CA THR A 215 -9.08 -23.16 12.04
C THR A 215 -8.15 -22.74 13.16
N ARG A 216 -6.89 -22.46 12.82
CA ARG A 216 -5.89 -21.94 13.77
C ARG A 216 -6.14 -20.50 14.22
N TYR A 217 -7.11 -19.82 13.60
CA TYR A 217 -7.51 -18.47 13.94
C TYR A 217 -8.78 -18.50 14.79
N THR A 218 -8.61 -18.42 16.11
CA THR A 218 -9.62 -17.94 17.05
C THR A 218 -9.23 -16.52 17.43
N SER A 219 -10.00 -15.49 17.05
CA SER A 219 -9.92 -14.16 17.69
C SER A 219 -10.72 -13.07 16.96
N TRP A 220 -11.32 -12.19 17.77
CA TRP A 220 -11.83 -10.86 17.40
C TRP A 220 -10.91 -10.05 16.48
N ARG A 221 -9.59 -10.32 16.53
CA ARG A 221 -8.59 -9.70 15.65
C ARG A 221 -8.88 -9.94 14.17
N ARG A 222 -9.29 -11.17 13.79
CA ARG A 222 -9.63 -11.50 12.40
C ARG A 222 -10.84 -10.72 11.94
N VAL A 223 -11.92 -10.75 12.73
CA VAL A 223 -13.16 -10.00 12.45
C VAL A 223 -12.86 -8.51 12.28
N ARG A 224 -12.05 -7.92 13.19
CA ARG A 224 -11.63 -6.52 13.09
C ARG A 224 -10.85 -6.23 11.80
N LEU A 225 -9.89 -7.07 11.43
CA LEU A 225 -9.10 -6.89 10.19
C LEU A 225 -9.97 -7.04 8.94
N THR A 226 -10.87 -8.02 8.91
CA THR A 226 -11.83 -8.21 7.82
C THR A 226 -12.75 -6.99 7.68
N LEU A 227 -13.25 -6.41 8.78
CA LEU A 227 -14.07 -5.20 8.73
C LEU A 227 -13.29 -3.98 8.22
N ILE A 228 -12.03 -3.82 8.64
CA ILE A 228 -11.14 -2.75 8.14
C ILE A 228 -10.92 -2.93 6.64
N ASP A 229 -10.62 -4.14 6.19
CA ASP A 229 -10.37 -4.42 4.77
C ASP A 229 -11.65 -4.25 3.93
N LEU A 230 -12.82 -4.70 4.41
CA LEU A 230 -14.10 -4.45 3.74
C LEU A 230 -14.35 -2.96 3.59
N TRP A 231 -14.13 -2.18 4.65
CA TRP A 231 -14.33 -0.74 4.60
C TRP A 231 -13.33 -0.04 3.65
N ARG A 232 -12.08 -0.53 3.53
CA ARG A 232 -11.13 -0.08 2.49
C ARG A 232 -11.64 -0.37 1.06
N ILE A 233 -12.22 -1.54 0.84
CA ILE A 233 -12.77 -1.91 -0.48
C ILE A 233 -14.03 -1.05 -0.78
N ILE A 234 -14.90 -0.81 0.20
CA ILE A 234 -16.11 0.04 0.05
C ILE A 234 -15.73 1.49 -0.25
N THR A 235 -14.78 2.06 0.50
CA THR A 235 -14.30 3.43 0.30
C THR A 235 -13.63 3.59 -1.08
N PHE A 236 -12.98 2.54 -1.59
CA PHE A 236 -12.50 2.51 -2.97
C PHE A 236 -13.64 2.52 -4.00
N LYS A 237 -14.73 1.76 -3.80
CA LYS A 237 -15.91 1.80 -4.69
C LYS A 237 -16.53 3.19 -4.73
N LEU A 238 -16.62 3.88 -3.58
CA LEU A 238 -17.11 5.26 -3.50
C LEU A 238 -16.17 6.26 -4.20
N GLY A 239 -14.85 6.07 -4.09
CA GLY A 239 -13.86 6.88 -4.79
C GLY A 239 -13.87 6.67 -6.31
N GLY A 240 -14.06 5.44 -6.77
CA GLY A 240 -14.17 5.09 -8.20
C GLY A 240 -15.48 5.56 -8.85
N TYR A 241 -16.60 5.52 -8.13
CA TYR A 241 -17.90 6.02 -8.62
C TYR A 241 -17.90 7.54 -8.81
N LEU A 242 -17.17 8.27 -7.96
CA LEU A 242 -16.96 9.72 -8.10
C LEU A 242 -15.94 10.08 -9.19
N SER A 243 -15.13 9.12 -9.65
CA SER A 243 -14.09 9.33 -10.68
C SER A 243 -14.54 8.97 -12.10
N ASN A 244 -15.69 8.31 -12.28
CA ASN A 244 -16.12 7.77 -13.57
C ASN A 244 -16.89 8.76 -14.47
N ASN A 245 -16.90 10.05 -14.15
CA ASN A 245 -17.60 11.07 -14.96
C ASN A 245 -16.69 12.13 -15.60
N SER A 246 -15.41 11.81 -15.83
CA SER A 246 -14.56 12.65 -16.68
C SER A 246 -13.81 11.80 -17.70
N ASN A 247 -14.40 11.69 -18.89
CA ASN A 247 -13.63 11.67 -20.13
C ASN A 247 -12.81 12.97 -20.17
N ASN A 248 -11.60 12.93 -19.63
CA ASN A 248 -10.58 13.92 -19.92
C ASN A 248 -9.26 13.19 -20.08
N GLN A 249 -8.51 13.57 -21.12
CA GLN A 249 -7.11 13.23 -21.32
C GLN A 249 -6.42 13.12 -19.95
N LEU A 250 -5.75 12.00 -19.69
CA LEU A 250 -4.90 11.80 -18.51
C LEU A 250 -3.79 12.87 -18.53
N SER A 251 -4.11 14.09 -18.10
CA SER A 251 -3.13 15.03 -17.60
C SER A 251 -2.41 14.28 -16.51
N ARG A 252 -1.13 13.93 -16.74
CA ARG A 252 -0.29 13.22 -15.77
C ARG A 252 -0.38 13.98 -14.45
N LEU A 253 -1.17 13.45 -13.52
CA LEU A 253 -1.29 14.02 -12.18
C LEU A 253 0.11 14.07 -11.58
N PRO A 254 0.50 15.20 -10.97
CA PRO A 254 1.81 15.28 -10.34
C PRO A 254 1.89 14.24 -9.22
N VAL A 255 2.92 13.40 -9.30
CA VAL A 255 3.33 12.43 -8.28
C VAL A 255 4.52 13.00 -7.54
N ILE A 256 4.38 13.21 -6.24
CA ILE A 256 5.43 13.79 -5.39
C ILE A 256 5.81 12.80 -4.29
N ALA A 257 7.11 12.58 -4.13
CA ALA A 257 7.65 11.87 -2.97
C ALA A 257 8.00 12.85 -1.86
N ASP A 258 7.37 12.67 -0.70
CA ASP A 258 7.67 13.43 0.51
C ASP A 258 8.82 12.77 1.30
N ASP A 259 9.28 13.43 2.36
CA ASP A 259 10.20 12.88 3.37
C ASP A 259 11.65 12.61 2.91
N TYR A 260 12.10 13.20 1.78
CA TYR A 260 13.51 13.07 1.38
C TYR A 260 14.44 13.73 2.40
N GLY A 261 15.32 12.94 3.01
CA GLY A 261 16.14 13.32 4.16
C GLY A 261 15.78 12.58 5.45
N LEU A 262 14.66 11.85 5.50
CA LEU A 262 14.22 11.18 6.72
C LEU A 262 15.09 9.99 7.13
N SER A 263 15.52 9.16 6.17
CA SER A 263 16.43 8.02 6.40
C SER A 263 17.09 7.59 5.10
N SER A 264 18.20 6.85 5.18
CA SER A 264 18.91 6.31 4.01
C SER A 264 17.99 5.44 3.13
N VAL A 265 17.16 4.59 3.76
CA VAL A 265 16.22 3.70 3.07
C VAL A 265 15.16 4.49 2.30
N VAL A 266 14.61 5.56 2.90
CA VAL A 266 13.65 6.43 2.21
C VAL A 266 14.33 7.17 1.07
N ASN A 267 15.54 7.68 1.29
CA ASN A 267 16.30 8.42 0.27
C ASN A 267 16.60 7.53 -0.94
N GLU A 268 17.02 6.29 -0.74
CA GLU A 268 17.28 5.32 -1.82
C GLU A 268 16.02 5.03 -2.62
N ALA A 269 14.89 4.76 -1.94
CA ALA A 269 13.62 4.51 -2.62
C ALA A 269 13.18 5.71 -3.49
N VAL A 270 13.36 6.94 -3.00
CA VAL A 270 13.02 8.15 -3.77
C VAL A 270 13.93 8.30 -4.99
N ILE A 271 15.24 8.04 -4.85
CA ILE A 271 16.18 8.08 -5.97
C ILE A 271 15.83 7.02 -7.03
N ASP A 272 15.49 5.80 -6.62
CA ASP A 272 15.08 4.73 -7.54
C ASP A 272 13.82 5.13 -8.34
N GLN A 273 12.84 5.75 -7.67
CA GLN A 273 11.62 6.23 -8.35
C GLN A 273 11.88 7.44 -9.25
N ALA A 274 12.79 8.33 -8.88
CA ALA A 274 13.23 9.44 -9.73
C ALA A 274 13.96 8.92 -10.98
N ALA A 275 14.86 7.96 -10.83
CA ALA A 275 15.56 7.30 -11.94
C ALA A 275 14.60 6.57 -12.88
N ALA A 276 13.56 5.94 -12.34
CA ALA A 276 12.49 5.30 -13.11
C ALA A 276 11.52 6.29 -13.79
N LYS A 277 11.69 7.61 -13.59
CA LYS A 277 10.80 8.67 -14.10
C LYS A 277 9.34 8.55 -13.64
N ASN A 278 9.14 7.97 -12.44
CA ASN A 278 7.82 7.84 -11.84
C ASN A 278 7.42 9.06 -11.00
N LEU A 279 8.39 9.93 -10.66
CA LEU A 279 8.18 11.13 -9.86
C LEU A 279 8.15 12.38 -10.74
N THR A 280 7.24 13.30 -10.39
CA THR A 280 7.21 14.66 -10.93
C THR A 280 7.82 15.67 -9.97
N GLY A 281 7.92 15.33 -8.68
CA GLY A 281 8.59 16.15 -7.69
C GLY A 281 9.05 15.38 -6.45
N VAL A 282 9.93 16.01 -5.67
CA VAL A 282 10.49 15.50 -4.42
C VAL A 282 10.53 16.63 -3.39
N SER A 283 9.94 16.41 -2.22
CA SER A 283 9.97 17.36 -1.10
C SER A 283 11.07 17.01 -0.12
N VAL A 284 11.93 17.98 0.21
CA VAL A 284 13.14 17.76 1.01
C VAL A 284 12.98 18.25 2.45
N LEU A 285 13.18 17.35 3.41
CA LEU A 285 13.36 17.65 4.84
C LEU A 285 14.77 18.17 5.09
N VAL A 286 14.95 19.47 4.82
CA VAL A 286 16.28 20.08 4.71
C VAL A 286 17.08 20.07 6.03
N ASN A 287 16.42 19.99 7.18
CA ASN A 287 17.08 19.90 8.48
C ASN A 287 17.56 18.47 8.84
N LEU A 288 17.17 17.46 8.06
CA LEU A 288 17.55 16.06 8.25
C LEU A 288 18.42 15.52 7.10
N VAL A 289 18.37 16.15 5.93
CA VAL A 289 19.10 15.68 4.74
C VAL A 289 20.62 15.84 4.88
N SER A 290 21.36 14.80 4.51
CA SER A 290 22.83 14.84 4.46
C SER A 290 23.31 15.55 3.18
N THR A 291 24.56 16.05 3.20
CA THR A 291 25.19 16.65 2.00
C THR A 291 25.44 15.61 0.89
N ILE A 292 25.60 14.34 1.26
CA ILE A 292 25.77 13.24 0.30
C ILE A 292 24.46 12.96 -0.42
N ASP A 293 23.36 12.84 0.33
CA ASP A 293 22.04 12.56 -0.27
C ASP A 293 21.52 13.76 -1.06
N SER A 294 21.79 14.98 -0.59
CA SER A 294 21.51 16.19 -1.38
C SER A 294 22.18 16.14 -2.76
N ARG A 295 23.44 15.70 -2.84
CA ARG A 295 24.15 15.55 -4.13
C ARG A 295 23.54 14.48 -5.02
N LYS A 296 23.05 13.37 -4.46
CA LYS A 296 22.34 12.33 -5.23
C LYS A 296 21.07 12.90 -5.86
N LEU A 297 20.28 13.67 -5.11
CA LEU A 297 19.03 14.24 -5.61
C LEU A 297 19.26 15.36 -6.64
N LEU A 298 20.32 16.17 -6.48
CA LEU A 298 20.68 17.21 -7.45
C LEU A 298 20.83 16.69 -8.88
N ALA A 299 21.32 15.45 -9.05
CA ALA A 299 21.45 14.81 -10.36
C ALA A 299 20.11 14.73 -11.13
N TYR A 300 18.98 14.76 -10.43
CA TYR A 300 17.64 14.64 -10.99
C TYR A 300 16.86 15.96 -11.03
N GLN A 301 17.42 17.09 -10.58
CA GLN A 301 16.72 18.38 -10.50
C GLN A 301 16.18 18.89 -11.86
N ARG A 302 16.76 18.44 -12.97
CA ARG A 302 16.23 18.77 -14.32
C ARG A 302 14.99 17.95 -14.69
N SER A 303 14.80 16.79 -14.06
CA SER A 303 13.69 15.86 -14.33
C SER A 303 12.59 15.89 -13.28
N VAL A 304 12.89 16.29 -12.02
CA VAL A 304 11.92 16.36 -10.93
C VAL A 304 11.90 17.76 -10.32
N LYS A 305 10.70 18.28 -10.01
CA LYS A 305 10.54 19.53 -9.26
C LYS A 305 10.98 19.32 -7.81
N ILE A 306 11.68 20.29 -7.24
CA ILE A 306 12.16 20.20 -5.86
C ILE A 306 11.30 21.08 -4.95
N GLY A 307 10.74 20.47 -3.91
CA GLY A 307 9.97 21.14 -2.87
C GLY A 307 10.76 21.31 -1.59
N LEU A 308 10.47 22.36 -0.84
CA LEU A 308 10.88 22.47 0.56
C LEU A 308 9.80 21.85 1.45
N HIS A 309 10.15 20.76 2.13
CA HIS A 309 9.31 20.14 3.15
C HIS A 309 9.56 20.85 4.49
N LEU A 310 8.80 21.92 4.72
CA LEU A 310 8.90 22.72 5.94
C LEU A 310 8.66 21.85 7.17
N ASN A 311 9.52 21.97 8.18
CA ASN A 311 9.47 21.09 9.33
C ASN A 311 9.60 21.87 10.64
N LEU A 312 8.70 21.60 11.59
CA LEU A 312 8.75 22.08 12.98
C LEU A 312 8.48 20.96 13.98
N THR A 313 8.52 19.69 13.56
CA THR A 313 8.10 18.56 14.39
C THR A 313 9.09 17.39 14.45
N ARG A 314 10.18 17.44 13.67
CA ARG A 314 11.21 16.38 13.64
C ARG A 314 12.63 16.91 13.67
N GLY A 315 13.47 16.32 14.51
CA GLY A 315 14.89 16.65 14.61
C GLY A 315 15.15 18.04 15.19
N LYS A 316 16.30 18.61 14.86
CA LYS A 316 16.76 19.92 15.36
C LYS A 316 16.48 21.03 14.34
N PRO A 317 16.30 22.28 14.78
CA PRO A 317 16.20 23.43 13.89
C PRO A 317 17.51 23.67 13.14
N ILE A 318 17.41 24.29 11.96
CA ILE A 318 18.59 24.84 11.27
C ILE A 318 19.03 26.13 11.94
N THR A 319 18.06 26.89 12.46
CA THR A 319 18.34 28.12 13.21
C THR A 319 18.99 27.81 14.55
N ILE A 320 19.90 28.70 14.98
CA ILE A 320 20.50 28.65 16.31
C ILE A 320 19.41 28.56 17.37
N GLN A 321 19.47 27.54 18.22
CA GLN A 321 18.43 27.17 19.19
C GLN A 321 17.95 28.33 20.08
N LYS A 322 18.86 29.23 20.48
CA LYS A 322 18.52 30.43 21.29
C LYS A 322 17.52 31.37 20.61
N LEU A 323 17.47 31.38 19.27
CA LEU A 323 16.58 32.23 18.48
C LEU A 323 15.23 31.57 18.18
N VAL A 324 15.06 30.29 18.51
CA VAL A 324 13.84 29.51 18.22
C VAL A 324 13.39 28.69 19.44
N SER A 325 13.63 29.22 20.63
CA SER A 325 13.42 28.51 21.91
C SER A 325 11.96 28.15 22.18
N SER A 326 11.00 28.83 21.55
CA SER A 326 9.57 28.48 21.67
C SER A 326 9.16 27.27 20.82
N LEU A 327 10.04 26.79 19.93
CA LEU A 327 9.78 25.69 19.00
C LEU A 327 10.41 24.35 19.45
N ILE A 328 11.28 24.38 20.45
CA ILE A 328 12.15 23.26 20.82
C ILE A 328 11.98 22.85 22.29
N ASP A 329 12.25 21.58 22.57
CA ASP A 329 12.35 21.01 23.90
C ASP A 329 13.69 21.35 24.59
N GLN A 330 13.87 20.85 25.82
CA GLN A 330 15.08 21.06 26.61
C GLN A 330 16.34 20.41 25.99
N GLN A 331 16.15 19.43 25.10
CA GLN A 331 17.21 18.75 24.37
C GLN A 331 17.52 19.43 23.03
N GLY A 332 16.81 20.51 22.71
CA GLY A 332 16.97 21.30 21.49
C GLY A 332 16.34 20.68 20.25
N ASN A 333 15.43 19.72 20.40
CA ASN A 333 14.67 19.11 19.31
C ASN A 333 13.31 19.80 19.16
N PHE A 334 12.76 19.79 17.95
CA PHE A 334 11.39 20.23 17.72
C PHE A 334 10.37 19.43 18.52
N PHE A 335 9.32 20.10 18.99
CA PHE A 335 8.20 19.45 19.66
C PHE A 335 7.45 18.49 18.74
N SER A 336 6.88 17.42 19.30
CA SER A 336 5.91 16.60 18.57
C SER A 336 4.69 17.43 18.16
N LEU A 337 4.01 17.02 17.08
CA LEU A 337 2.84 17.75 16.57
C LEU A 337 1.78 18.06 17.65
N PRO A 338 1.36 17.11 18.51
CA PRO A 338 0.39 17.43 19.56
C PRO A 338 0.87 18.54 20.50
N VAL A 339 2.13 18.47 20.95
CA VAL A 339 2.71 19.47 21.85
C VAL A 339 2.82 20.82 21.15
N LEU A 340 3.31 20.86 19.92
CA LEU A 340 3.42 22.08 19.14
C LEU A 340 2.05 22.76 18.95
N LEU A 341 1.02 22.00 18.57
CA LEU A 341 -0.32 22.54 18.37
C LEU A 341 -0.96 23.01 19.69
N THR A 342 -0.74 22.31 20.80
CA THR A 342 -1.17 22.76 22.12
C THR A 342 -0.50 24.09 22.49
N LYS A 343 0.82 24.18 22.33
CA LYS A 343 1.56 25.42 22.61
C LYS A 343 1.11 26.58 21.70
N LEU A 344 0.85 26.29 20.42
CA LEU A 344 0.30 27.25 19.47
C LEU A 344 -1.10 27.74 19.90
N PHE A 345 -1.97 26.81 20.34
CA PHE A 345 -3.30 27.13 20.85
C PHE A 345 -3.24 28.03 22.09
N PHE A 346 -2.28 27.81 22.99
CA PHE A 346 -2.09 28.65 24.18
C PHE A 346 -1.20 29.90 23.94
N GLY A 347 -0.81 30.19 22.69
CA GLY A 347 0.01 31.37 22.37
C GLY A 347 1.46 31.29 22.90
N GLN A 348 1.93 30.09 23.24
CA GLN A 348 3.29 29.84 23.73
C GLN A 348 4.32 29.69 22.61
N VAL A 349 3.89 29.75 21.36
CA VAL A 349 4.75 29.69 20.16
C VAL A 349 4.89 31.09 19.59
N LYS A 350 6.13 31.58 19.46
CA LYS A 350 6.38 32.90 18.84
C LYS A 350 6.41 32.77 17.33
N LEU A 351 5.50 33.47 16.64
CA LEU A 351 5.39 33.40 15.17
C LEU A 351 6.60 33.98 14.44
N THR A 352 7.32 34.91 15.07
CA THR A 352 8.59 35.44 14.57
C THR A 352 9.66 34.36 14.50
N GLU A 353 9.69 33.42 15.46
CA GLU A 353 10.61 32.29 15.48
C GLU A 353 10.25 31.26 14.39
N VAL A 354 8.95 31.01 14.16
CA VAL A 354 8.48 30.17 13.04
C VAL A 354 8.92 30.74 11.69
N LYS A 355 8.70 32.05 11.47
CA LYS A 355 9.10 32.74 10.23
C LYS A 355 10.61 32.71 10.03
N LEU A 356 11.38 32.89 11.10
CA LEU A 356 12.85 32.81 11.07
C LEU A 356 13.33 31.41 10.67
N GLU A 357 12.80 30.36 11.32
CA GLU A 357 13.19 28.98 11.02
C GLU A 357 12.86 28.58 9.59
N PHE A 358 11.64 28.86 9.12
CA PHE A 358 11.27 28.58 7.73
C PHE A 358 12.16 29.32 6.74
N THR A 359 12.49 30.59 7.03
CA THR A 359 13.37 31.37 6.17
C THR A 359 14.77 30.75 6.08
N ASN A 360 15.29 30.26 7.20
CA ASN A 360 16.59 29.61 7.24
C ASN A 360 16.57 28.22 6.57
N GLN A 361 15.49 27.46 6.71
CA GLN A 361 15.29 26.21 5.96
C GLN A 361 15.30 26.47 4.44
N PHE A 362 14.57 27.48 3.97
CA PHE A 362 14.54 27.85 2.57
C PHE A 362 15.90 28.30 2.04
N LYS A 363 16.60 29.16 2.78
CA LYS A 363 17.97 29.59 2.45
C LYS A 363 18.94 28.43 2.41
N TYR A 364 18.84 27.50 3.36
CA TYR A 364 19.73 26.34 3.42
C TYR A 364 19.48 25.37 2.26
N LEU A 365 18.22 25.14 1.88
CA LEU A 365 17.90 24.32 0.70
C LEU A 365 18.48 24.93 -0.59
N LYS A 366 18.41 26.26 -0.74
CA LYS A 366 19.08 26.97 -1.85
C LYS A 366 20.60 26.87 -1.78
N LYS A 367 21.19 26.95 -0.58
CA LYS A 367 22.65 26.79 -0.37
C LYS A 367 23.15 25.40 -0.81
N LEU A 368 22.30 24.38 -0.69
CA LEU A 368 22.58 23.04 -1.21
C LEU A 368 22.52 22.94 -2.75
N GLY A 369 22.16 24.02 -3.46
CA GLY A 369 22.14 24.08 -4.93
C GLY A 369 20.76 23.86 -5.56
N PHE A 370 19.71 23.67 -4.74
CA PHE A 370 18.38 23.37 -5.25
C PHE A 370 17.63 24.62 -5.74
N ALA A 371 16.97 24.47 -6.90
CA ALA A 371 15.94 25.40 -7.35
C ALA A 371 14.60 25.01 -6.71
N VAL A 372 14.13 25.78 -5.73
CA VAL A 372 12.88 25.49 -5.00
C VAL A 372 11.68 25.85 -5.88
N ASN A 373 10.83 24.86 -6.17
CA ASN A 373 9.67 25.01 -7.05
C ASN A 373 8.35 25.16 -6.27
N TYR A 374 8.24 24.53 -5.10
CA TYR A 374 7.04 24.57 -4.28
C TYR A 374 7.36 24.39 -2.78
N LEU A 375 6.37 24.68 -1.94
CA LEU A 375 6.41 24.50 -0.50
C LEU A 375 5.34 23.49 -0.07
N ASP A 376 5.70 22.67 0.90
CA ASP A 376 4.79 21.86 1.69
C ASP A 376 5.37 21.70 3.10
N SER A 377 4.79 20.82 3.93
CA SER A 377 5.32 20.66 5.28
C SER A 377 5.04 19.29 5.89
N GLU A 378 5.91 18.91 6.83
CA GLU A 378 5.76 17.73 7.67
C GLU A 378 4.39 17.77 8.35
N GLN A 379 3.68 16.64 8.28
CA GLN A 379 2.35 16.47 8.87
C GLN A 379 1.31 17.56 8.48
N HIS A 380 1.48 18.18 7.31
CA HIS A 380 0.58 19.23 6.79
C HIS A 380 0.45 20.48 7.68
N LEU A 381 1.45 20.77 8.50
CA LEU A 381 1.53 21.96 9.34
C LEU A 381 1.18 23.29 8.63
N HIS A 382 1.52 23.44 7.33
CA HIS A 382 1.21 24.60 6.49
C HIS A 382 -0.30 24.85 6.29
N THR A 383 -1.18 23.92 6.71
CA THR A 383 -2.64 24.09 6.67
C THR A 383 -3.25 24.64 7.96
N PHE A 384 -2.46 24.71 9.04
CA PHE A 384 -2.92 25.21 10.33
C PHE A 384 -2.68 26.70 10.44
N PHE A 385 -3.69 27.44 10.87
CA PHE A 385 -3.46 28.81 11.29
C PHE A 385 -2.82 28.87 12.68
N PRO A 386 -1.95 29.87 12.95
CA PRO A 386 -1.49 30.95 12.06
C PRO A 386 -0.35 30.58 11.10
N ILE A 387 0.19 29.35 11.15
CA ILE A 387 1.33 28.93 10.33
C ILE A 387 1.06 29.06 8.83
N LYS A 388 -0.16 28.76 8.40
CA LYS A 388 -0.62 28.91 7.00
C LYS A 388 -0.30 30.29 6.44
N GLN A 389 -0.55 31.35 7.20
CA GLN A 389 -0.32 32.72 6.75
C GLN A 389 1.18 32.98 6.50
N ILE A 390 2.05 32.44 7.37
CA ILE A 390 3.50 32.57 7.22
C ILE A 390 3.98 31.85 5.94
N VAL A 391 3.41 30.67 5.65
CA VAL A 391 3.74 29.91 4.44
C VAL A 391 3.23 30.61 3.18
N GLU A 392 2.03 31.19 3.22
CA GLU A 392 1.48 32.00 2.12
C GLU A 392 2.32 33.26 1.84
N GLU A 393 2.74 33.98 2.88
CA GLU A 393 3.67 35.11 2.76
C GLU A 393 5.01 34.68 2.14
N MET A 394 5.59 33.57 2.62
CA MET A 394 6.85 33.05 2.10
C MET A 394 6.73 32.62 0.63
N ALA A 395 5.63 31.93 0.28
CA ALA A 395 5.37 31.47 -1.07
C ALA A 395 5.27 32.66 -2.04
N ALA A 396 4.53 33.70 -1.65
CA ALA A 396 4.42 34.94 -2.42
C ALA A 396 5.77 35.65 -2.55
N GLN A 397 6.53 35.79 -1.45
CA GLN A 397 7.84 36.44 -1.44
C GLN A 397 8.85 35.76 -2.38
N HIS A 398 8.79 34.44 -2.49
CA HIS A 398 9.73 33.66 -3.30
C HIS A 398 9.17 33.19 -4.65
N GLN A 399 7.94 33.60 -5.00
CA GLN A 399 7.24 33.20 -6.23
C GLN A 399 7.19 31.68 -6.43
N VAL A 400 6.94 30.94 -5.34
CA VAL A 400 6.80 29.48 -5.35
C VAL A 400 5.36 29.08 -5.04
N GLN A 401 4.96 27.89 -5.50
CA GLN A 401 3.60 27.38 -5.26
C GLN A 401 3.50 26.67 -3.91
N ILE A 402 2.29 26.54 -3.35
CA ILE A 402 2.04 25.73 -2.16
C ILE A 402 1.32 24.46 -2.58
N ARG A 403 1.78 23.31 -2.11
CA ARG A 403 1.10 22.04 -2.36
C ARG A 403 -0.24 22.01 -1.63
N GLY A 404 -1.33 21.70 -2.34
CA GLY A 404 -2.65 21.50 -1.76
C GLY A 404 -2.76 20.22 -0.93
N THR A 405 -3.74 20.19 -0.02
CA THR A 405 -4.09 19.02 0.81
C THR A 405 -5.43 18.40 0.43
N SER A 406 -5.90 18.65 -0.79
CA SER A 406 -7.13 18.07 -1.36
C SER A 406 -7.10 16.53 -1.37
N SER A 407 -5.92 15.92 -1.43
CA SER A 407 -5.75 14.47 -1.27
C SER A 407 -5.80 14.02 0.20
N THR A 408 -5.49 14.87 1.17
CA THR A 408 -5.59 14.57 2.62
C THR A 408 -7.03 14.44 3.10
N THR A 409 -8.00 15.15 2.49
CA THR A 409 -9.44 14.95 2.79
C THR A 409 -9.93 13.56 2.36
N ASN A 410 -9.32 12.98 1.31
CA ASN A 410 -9.56 11.58 0.98
C ASN A 410 -8.97 10.63 2.05
N TYR A 411 -7.86 10.99 2.69
CA TYR A 411 -7.32 10.22 3.82
C TYR A 411 -8.15 10.36 5.11
N LEU A 412 -8.80 11.51 5.35
CA LEU A 412 -9.82 11.66 6.41
C LEU A 412 -10.95 10.65 6.23
N ARG A 413 -11.43 10.48 4.99
CA ARG A 413 -12.42 9.44 4.64
C ARG A 413 -11.89 8.03 4.86
N LEU A 414 -10.58 7.79 4.69
CA LEU A 414 -9.93 6.47 4.78
C LEU A 414 -9.31 6.14 6.15
N ARG A 415 -9.16 7.09 7.07
CA ARG A 415 -8.65 6.86 8.44
C ARG A 415 -9.23 7.91 9.41
N PRO A 416 -10.55 7.95 9.63
CA PRO A 416 -11.19 8.99 10.44
C PRO A 416 -10.62 9.04 11.86
N GLN A 417 -10.31 7.90 12.47
CA GLN A 417 -9.72 7.85 13.82
C GLN A 417 -8.36 8.59 13.93
N LYS A 418 -7.56 8.64 12.85
CA LYS A 418 -6.26 9.33 12.82
C LYS A 418 -6.41 10.83 12.56
N TYR A 419 -7.40 11.22 11.76
CA TYR A 419 -7.51 12.59 11.24
C TYR A 419 -8.68 13.40 11.82
N LEU A 420 -9.64 12.78 12.51
CA LEU A 420 -10.75 13.49 13.17
C LEU A 420 -10.27 14.39 14.32
N PRO A 421 -9.36 13.97 15.22
CA PRO A 421 -8.78 14.88 16.23
C PRO A 421 -8.00 16.03 15.59
N PHE A 422 -7.30 15.76 14.49
CA PHE A 422 -6.59 16.76 13.69
C PHE A 422 -7.55 17.81 13.11
N LEU A 423 -8.67 17.38 12.52
CA LEU A 423 -9.68 18.26 11.95
C LEU A 423 -10.36 19.10 13.03
N LEU A 424 -10.72 18.49 14.17
CA LEU A 424 -11.29 19.20 15.30
C LEU A 424 -10.34 20.30 15.81
N LEU A 425 -9.06 19.98 16.00
CA LEU A 425 -8.08 20.95 16.46
C LEU A 425 -7.82 22.05 15.41
N GLN A 426 -7.78 21.70 14.12
CA GLN A 426 -7.71 22.68 13.04
C GLN A 426 -8.92 23.61 13.04
N THR A 427 -10.14 23.08 13.20
CA THR A 427 -11.35 23.90 13.30
C THR A 427 -11.33 24.81 14.53
N LEU A 428 -10.87 24.33 15.68
CA LEU A 428 -10.73 25.14 16.89
C LEU A 428 -9.72 26.27 16.72
N LEU A 429 -8.56 26.00 16.11
CA LEU A 429 -7.55 27.02 15.80
C LEU A 429 -8.09 28.05 14.80
N ASN A 430 -8.80 27.60 13.76
CA ASN A 430 -9.42 28.49 12.78
C ASN A 430 -10.52 29.37 13.42
N LEU A 431 -11.37 28.79 14.28
CA LEU A 431 -12.41 29.52 15.01
C LEU A 431 -11.81 30.56 15.96
N LYS A 432 -10.75 30.18 16.71
CA LYS A 432 -10.02 31.11 17.57
C LYS A 432 -9.48 32.31 16.77
N GLN A 433 -9.02 32.09 15.55
CA GLN A 433 -8.49 33.17 14.72
C GLN A 433 -9.59 34.02 14.05
N LEU A 434 -10.72 33.42 13.65
CA LEU A 434 -11.90 34.15 13.19
C LEU A 434 -12.43 35.12 14.25
N LEU A 435 -12.27 34.79 15.53
CA LEU A 435 -12.58 35.67 16.67
C LEU A 435 -11.53 36.79 16.87
N LEU A 436 -10.33 36.66 16.30
CA LEU A 436 -9.21 37.58 16.50
C LEU A 436 -8.91 38.47 15.27
N ILE A 437 -9.39 38.13 14.07
CA ILE A 437 -9.04 38.84 12.81
C ILE A 437 -10.24 38.89 11.85
N HIS A 438 -10.51 40.06 11.25
CA HIS A 438 -11.44 40.23 10.11
C HIS A 438 -10.93 39.57 8.81
N PRO A 439 -11.81 38.99 7.98
CA PRO A 439 -11.41 38.08 6.90
C PRO A 439 -10.64 38.80 5.79
N LYS A 440 -9.44 38.31 5.46
CA LYS A 440 -8.73 38.63 4.20
C LYS A 440 -8.72 37.43 3.24
N GLN A 441 -8.66 37.78 1.95
CA GLN A 441 -8.95 37.01 0.73
C GLN A 441 -8.41 35.57 0.62
N LYS A 442 -9.16 34.72 -0.09
CA LYS A 442 -8.73 33.40 -0.59
C LYS A 442 -7.51 33.55 -1.52
N SER A 443 -6.39 32.90 -1.19
CA SER A 443 -5.18 32.86 -2.01
C SER A 443 -5.31 31.83 -3.16
N LYS A 444 -4.90 32.21 -4.38
CA LYS A 444 -4.87 31.35 -5.60
C LYS A 444 -3.59 30.50 -5.73
N LEU A 445 -2.87 30.25 -4.62
CA LEU A 445 -1.50 29.70 -4.64
C LEU A 445 -1.38 28.17 -4.53
N PHE A 446 -2.50 27.45 -4.44
CA PHE A 446 -2.53 26.00 -4.23
C PHE A 446 -2.63 25.23 -5.56
N PHE A 447 -1.91 24.11 -5.66
CA PHE A 447 -2.06 23.14 -6.75
C PHE A 447 -2.34 21.73 -6.21
N ASP A 448 -3.11 20.94 -6.95
CA ASP A 448 -3.54 19.59 -6.57
C ASP A 448 -2.49 18.53 -6.94
N VAL A 449 -2.31 17.53 -6.07
CA VAL A 449 -1.27 16.49 -6.20
C VAL A 449 -1.76 15.14 -5.68
N GLN A 450 -1.35 14.06 -6.36
CA GLN A 450 -1.51 12.69 -5.87
C GLN A 450 -0.29 12.34 -4.99
N ILE A 451 -0.51 12.16 -3.69
CA ILE A 451 0.56 11.89 -2.72
C ILE A 451 1.00 10.43 -2.82
N THR A 452 2.31 10.20 -2.94
CA THR A 452 2.91 8.90 -2.66
C THR A 452 3.71 9.00 -1.36
N HIS A 453 3.14 8.52 -0.25
CA HIS A 453 3.88 8.38 1.01
C HIS A 453 4.76 7.13 0.95
N PRO A 454 6.10 7.24 1.11
CA PRO A 454 6.95 6.07 1.30
C PRO A 454 6.53 5.28 2.55
N GLY A 455 6.00 5.96 3.58
CA GLY A 455 5.43 5.31 4.78
C GLY A 455 4.18 4.45 4.55
N SER A 456 3.53 4.53 3.38
CA SER A 456 2.41 3.61 3.09
C SER A 456 2.87 2.16 2.88
N LEU A 457 4.18 1.93 2.71
CA LEU A 457 4.80 0.62 2.63
C LEU A 457 5.26 0.09 3.99
N TYR A 458 5.51 0.95 4.99
CA TYR A 458 6.21 0.58 6.23
C TYR A 458 5.40 0.66 7.54
N ASP A 459 4.15 1.13 7.49
CA ASP A 459 3.20 0.98 8.61
C ASP A 459 2.19 -0.17 8.41
#